data_AF-A0A6A5ZEE6-F1
#
_entry.id   AF-A0A6A5ZEE6-F1
#
_cell.length_a   1.000
_cell.length_b   1.000
_cell.length_c   1.000
_cell.angle_alpha   90.00
_cell.angle_beta   90.00
_cell.angle_gamma   90.00
#
_symmetry.space_group_name_H-M   'P 1'
#
loop_
_entity.id
_entity.type
_entity.pdbx_description
1 polymer ?
#
loop_
_entity_poly.entity_id
_entity_poly.type
_entity_poly.pdbx_seq_one_letter_code
_entity_poly.pdbx_strand_id
1 'polypeptide(L)'
;MATTMPNSVYPKSYVGFDSITSQIEKKLVKRGFQFNVICVGQTGLGKSTLINTIFASHLLDSKGRLTPDEPIRSTTEISAVSHIIEENGVRLRLNIVDTPGYGDLINNERCWDPIVKYIKDQHSAYLRKELTAQRERYLQDTRIHCCLFFIQPSGHALKPIDIVVLKKLSEFVNVVPVIAKSDSLTLEERAAFKERIREEFAFHNLRMYPYDNEEHDQEEIAMNESIKGILPFAVVGSEKTIVVNGKQVRGRQNRWGVINVEDENHCEFVYLRNFLTRTHLQDLIETTSQIHYESFRAKQLLALKESSAVGGHSSRPISPAAERELSRNSQRMTMNGY
;
A
#
# COMPACT_ATOMS: atom_id res chain seq x y z
N MET A 1 -1.88 24.43 -37.54
CA MET A 1 -3.29 24.02 -37.63
C MET A 1 -3.91 24.25 -36.27
N ALA A 2 -4.83 25.21 -36.14
CA ALA A 2 -5.49 25.53 -34.88
C ALA A 2 -6.56 24.47 -34.61
N THR A 3 -6.47 23.78 -33.47
CA THR A 3 -7.44 22.80 -32.98
C THR A 3 -8.70 23.55 -32.55
N THR A 4 -9.73 23.54 -33.38
CA THR A 4 -11.08 24.01 -33.01
C THR A 4 -11.64 23.11 -31.92
N MET A 5 -11.78 23.63 -30.71
CA MET A 5 -12.50 22.94 -29.64
C MET A 5 -13.96 22.75 -30.07
N PRO A 6 -14.56 21.58 -29.85
CA PRO A 6 -15.95 21.33 -30.24
C PRO A 6 -16.90 22.25 -29.47
N ASN A 7 -17.83 22.89 -30.18
CA ASN A 7 -18.88 23.71 -29.56
C ASN A 7 -19.77 22.84 -28.66
N SER A 8 -19.83 23.17 -27.37
CA SER A 8 -20.71 22.50 -26.42
C SER A 8 -22.20 22.75 -26.76
N VAL A 9 -22.96 21.68 -27.01
CA VAL A 9 -24.40 21.74 -27.28
C VAL A 9 -25.17 21.36 -26.02
N TYR A 10 -26.06 22.25 -25.56
CA TYR A 10 -26.90 22.02 -24.39
C TYR A 10 -28.30 21.54 -24.81
N PRO A 11 -28.82 20.45 -24.22
CA PRO A 11 -30.14 19.95 -24.56
C PRO A 11 -31.25 20.92 -24.10
N LYS A 12 -32.26 21.12 -24.95
CA LYS A 12 -33.41 22.02 -24.69
C LYS A 12 -34.44 21.47 -23.70
N SER A 13 -34.27 20.23 -23.26
CA SER A 13 -35.15 19.54 -22.31
C SER A 13 -34.33 18.59 -21.44
N TYR A 14 -34.86 18.22 -20.27
CA TYR A 14 -34.16 17.32 -19.35
C TYR A 14 -33.99 15.92 -19.97
N VAL A 15 -32.74 15.51 -20.18
CA VAL A 15 -32.39 14.21 -20.82
C VAL A 15 -31.98 13.15 -19.79
N GLY A 16 -31.68 13.54 -18.55
CA GLY A 16 -31.41 12.61 -17.44
C GLY A 16 -29.98 12.06 -17.33
N PHE A 17 -29.02 12.54 -18.14
CA PHE A 17 -27.61 12.14 -18.04
C PHE A 17 -26.95 12.58 -16.73
N ASP A 18 -27.47 13.62 -16.08
CA ASP A 18 -27.10 14.05 -14.73
C ASP A 18 -27.32 12.93 -13.68
N SER A 19 -28.27 12.02 -13.91
CA SER A 19 -28.50 10.88 -13.01
C SER A 19 -27.37 9.83 -13.05
N ILE A 20 -26.43 9.92 -14.01
CA ILE A 20 -25.34 8.96 -14.14
C ILE A 20 -24.42 8.97 -12.93
N THR A 21 -24.20 10.14 -12.31
CA THR A 21 -23.37 10.29 -11.11
C THR A 21 -24.00 9.54 -9.95
N SER A 22 -25.30 9.72 -9.70
CA SER A 22 -26.03 8.97 -8.68
C SER A 22 -26.11 7.46 -8.98
N GLN A 23 -26.18 7.06 -10.24
CA GLN A 23 -26.13 5.64 -10.63
C GLN A 23 -24.76 5.02 -10.36
N ILE A 24 -23.67 5.74 -10.66
CA ILE A 24 -22.29 5.34 -10.38
C ILE A 24 -22.10 5.23 -8.87
N GLU A 25 -22.52 6.24 -8.11
CA GLU A 25 -22.45 6.27 -6.65
C GLU A 25 -23.16 5.06 -6.03
N LYS A 26 -24.43 4.80 -6.39
CA LYS A 26 -25.18 3.63 -5.90
C LYS A 26 -24.49 2.31 -6.24
N LYS A 27 -23.87 2.22 -7.42
CA LYS A 27 -23.14 1.02 -7.86
C LYS A 27 -21.83 0.83 -7.09
N LEU A 28 -21.11 1.92 -6.81
CA LEU A 28 -19.88 1.90 -6.00
C LEU A 28 -20.19 1.54 -4.55
N VAL A 29 -21.21 2.15 -3.94
CA VAL A 29 -21.68 1.82 -2.58
C VAL A 29 -22.04 0.35 -2.48
N LYS A 30 -22.78 -0.20 -3.45
CA LYS A 30 -23.15 -1.63 -3.48
C LYS A 30 -21.94 -2.55 -3.65
N ARG A 31 -20.95 -2.15 -4.44
CA ARG A 31 -19.72 -2.93 -4.67
C ARG A 31 -18.80 -2.91 -3.45
N GLY A 32 -18.77 -1.78 -2.74
CA GLY A 32 -17.79 -1.49 -1.71
C GLY A 32 -16.40 -1.21 -2.29
N PHE A 33 -15.53 -0.72 -1.41
CA PHE A 33 -14.15 -0.36 -1.73
C PHE A 33 -13.19 -1.40 -1.16
N GLN A 34 -12.01 -1.53 -1.78
CA GLN A 34 -10.95 -2.39 -1.29
C GLN A 34 -9.72 -1.52 -1.05
N PHE A 35 -9.18 -1.56 0.17
CA PHE A 35 -8.00 -0.78 0.52
C PHE A 35 -6.98 -1.67 1.21
N ASN A 36 -5.78 -1.72 0.65
CA ASN A 36 -4.74 -2.65 1.06
C ASN A 36 -3.54 -1.84 1.57
N VAL A 37 -3.24 -1.95 2.86
CA VAL A 37 -2.17 -1.19 3.52
C VAL A 37 -1.11 -2.16 4.03
N ILE A 38 0.16 -1.90 3.70
CA ILE A 38 1.30 -2.61 4.28
C ILE A 38 2.00 -1.72 5.30
N CYS A 39 2.36 -2.27 6.45
CA CYS A 39 3.12 -1.55 7.48
C CYS A 39 4.55 -2.08 7.51
N VAL A 40 5.52 -1.19 7.27
CA VAL A 40 6.94 -1.52 7.15
C VAL A 40 7.75 -0.66 8.10
N GLY A 41 8.71 -1.25 8.80
CA GLY A 41 9.61 -0.53 9.69
C GLY A 41 10.28 -1.45 10.70
N GLN A 42 11.23 -0.91 11.46
CA GLN A 42 11.96 -1.67 12.48
C GLN A 42 11.05 -2.34 13.51
N THR A 43 11.51 -3.43 14.12
CA THR A 43 10.80 -4.11 15.21
C THR A 43 10.61 -3.17 16.40
N GLY A 44 9.48 -3.31 17.08
CA GLY A 44 9.20 -2.54 18.29
C GLY A 44 8.77 -1.09 18.05
N LEU A 45 8.61 -0.61 16.82
CA LEU A 45 8.08 0.73 16.52
C LEU A 45 6.57 0.88 16.75
N GLY A 46 5.85 -0.21 17.05
CA GLY A 46 4.41 -0.16 17.32
C GLY A 46 3.52 -0.22 16.07
N LYS A 47 3.98 -0.89 15.01
CA LYS A 47 3.24 -1.08 13.75
C LYS A 47 1.84 -1.65 13.96
N SER A 48 1.76 -2.83 14.60
CA SER A 48 0.50 -3.52 14.88
C SER A 48 -0.41 -2.69 15.81
N THR A 49 0.17 -2.00 16.81
CA THR A 49 -0.58 -1.10 17.70
C THR A 49 -1.17 0.10 16.94
N LEU A 50 -0.41 0.72 16.03
CA LEU A 50 -0.92 1.84 15.24
C LEU A 50 -2.07 1.40 14.34
N ILE A 51 -1.97 0.23 13.70
CA ILE A 51 -3.04 -0.34 12.89
C ILE A 51 -4.34 -0.48 13.70
N ASN A 52 -4.28 -1.09 14.89
CA ASN A 52 -5.42 -1.23 15.77
C ASN A 52 -5.99 0.14 16.21
N THR A 53 -5.11 1.13 16.33
CA THR A 53 -5.47 2.50 16.66
C THR A 53 -6.26 3.16 15.52
N ILE A 54 -5.77 3.08 14.26
CA ILE A 54 -6.36 3.72 13.07
C ILE A 54 -7.82 3.31 12.87
N PHE A 55 -8.11 2.01 12.98
CA PHE A 55 -9.41 1.47 12.59
C PHE A 55 -10.40 1.28 13.74
N ALA A 56 -10.14 1.93 14.88
CA ALA A 56 -11.06 1.93 16.01
C ALA A 56 -11.47 0.52 16.52
N SER A 57 -10.74 -0.53 16.16
CA SER A 57 -11.10 -1.92 16.39
C SER A 57 -9.86 -2.78 16.65
N HIS A 58 -10.02 -3.84 17.44
CA HIS A 58 -8.94 -4.78 17.75
C HIS A 58 -8.73 -5.72 16.55
N LEU A 59 -8.08 -5.20 15.51
CA LEU A 59 -7.95 -5.84 14.21
C LEU A 59 -6.79 -6.85 14.15
N LEU A 60 -5.77 -6.64 14.97
CA LEU A 60 -4.58 -7.47 15.12
C LEU A 60 -4.34 -7.71 16.60
N ASP A 61 -3.88 -8.90 16.99
CA ASP A 61 -3.36 -9.08 18.33
C ASP A 61 -2.06 -8.28 18.47
N SER A 62 -2.07 -7.25 19.32
CA SER A 62 -0.85 -6.53 19.65
C SER A 62 0.13 -7.51 20.27
N LYS A 63 1.24 -7.74 19.58
CA LYS A 63 2.32 -8.59 20.10
C LYS A 63 3.23 -7.83 21.08
N GLY A 64 2.82 -6.63 21.47
CA GLY A 64 3.47 -5.82 22.49
C GLY A 64 3.32 -6.45 23.88
N ARG A 65 4.38 -6.35 24.67
CA ARG A 65 4.43 -6.83 26.04
C ARG A 65 3.40 -6.08 26.91
N LEU A 66 2.37 -6.76 27.43
CA LEU A 66 1.33 -6.15 28.27
C LEU A 66 1.74 -6.13 29.75
N THR A 67 2.53 -7.10 30.17
CA THR A 67 3.12 -7.19 31.51
C THR A 67 4.64 -7.22 31.40
N PRO A 68 5.42 -6.84 32.45
CA PRO A 68 6.74 -7.43 32.69
C PRO A 68 6.62 -8.98 32.59
N ASP A 69 7.62 -9.83 32.70
CA ASP A 69 7.44 -11.30 32.55
C ASP A 69 6.91 -11.85 31.19
N GLU A 70 6.10 -11.15 30.39
CA GLU A 70 5.62 -11.63 29.09
C GLU A 70 6.74 -11.48 28.04
N PRO A 71 7.07 -12.56 27.29
CA PRO A 71 8.06 -12.49 26.24
C PRO A 71 7.57 -11.57 25.11
N ILE A 72 8.45 -10.72 24.61
CA ILE A 72 8.16 -9.85 23.46
C ILE A 72 7.88 -10.76 22.27
N ARG A 73 6.62 -10.81 21.83
CA ARG A 73 6.26 -11.52 20.60
C ARG A 73 6.60 -10.58 19.44
N SER A 74 7.44 -11.03 18.52
CA SER A 74 7.73 -10.29 17.29
C SER A 74 6.91 -10.87 16.14
N THR A 75 6.58 -10.04 15.15
CA THR A 75 6.06 -10.53 13.87
C THR A 75 7.24 -11.16 13.13
N THR A 76 7.20 -12.48 12.93
CA THR A 76 8.27 -13.26 12.27
C THR A 76 8.02 -13.44 10.77
N GLU A 77 6.76 -13.37 10.36
CA GLU A 77 6.32 -13.61 8.98
C GLU A 77 5.35 -12.51 8.53
N ILE A 78 5.26 -12.30 7.21
CA ILE A 78 4.29 -11.37 6.62
C ILE A 78 2.91 -11.97 6.82
N SER A 79 2.05 -11.27 7.56
CA SER A 79 0.68 -11.71 7.84
C SER A 79 -0.32 -10.67 7.35
N ALA A 80 -1.28 -11.10 6.54
CA ALA A 80 -2.35 -10.26 6.04
C ALA A 80 -3.64 -10.56 6.81
N VAL A 81 -4.29 -9.51 7.30
CA VAL A 81 -5.57 -9.60 7.99
C VAL A 81 -6.59 -8.72 7.28
N SER A 82 -7.72 -9.32 6.93
CA SER A 82 -8.79 -8.69 6.19
C SER A 82 -9.96 -8.36 7.10
N HIS A 83 -10.41 -7.12 7.05
CA HIS A 83 -11.54 -6.60 7.82
C HIS A 83 -12.54 -5.92 6.89
N ILE A 84 -13.81 -5.99 7.24
CA ILE A 84 -14.87 -5.29 6.52
C ILE A 84 -15.41 -4.24 7.48
N ILE A 85 -15.17 -2.98 7.13
CA ILE A 85 -15.66 -1.81 7.86
C ILE A 85 -16.88 -1.29 7.09
N GLU A 86 -17.92 -0.91 7.81
CA GLU A 86 -19.12 -0.32 7.23
C GLU A 86 -19.40 1.03 7.92
N GLU A 87 -19.48 2.08 7.12
CA GLU A 87 -19.77 3.44 7.60
C GLU A 87 -20.83 4.07 6.68
N ASN A 88 -21.94 4.53 7.25
CA ASN A 88 -23.05 5.16 6.51
C ASN A 88 -23.54 4.35 5.29
N GLY A 89 -23.53 3.02 5.38
CA GLY A 89 -23.94 2.10 4.30
C GLY A 89 -22.87 1.85 3.22
N VAL A 90 -21.68 2.45 3.34
CA VAL A 90 -20.52 2.18 2.49
C VAL A 90 -19.67 1.10 3.14
N ARG A 91 -19.40 0.02 2.39
CA ARG A 91 -18.56 -1.09 2.85
C ARG A 91 -17.13 -0.94 2.32
N LEU A 92 -16.17 -0.85 3.23
CA LEU A 92 -14.74 -0.86 2.94
C LEU A 92 -14.14 -2.21 3.38
N ARG A 93 -13.65 -3.00 2.42
CA ARG A 93 -12.80 -4.15 2.71
C ARG A 93 -11.37 -3.66 2.85
N LEU A 94 -10.91 -3.60 4.08
CA LEU A 94 -9.56 -3.21 4.43
C LEU A 94 -8.70 -4.47 4.61
N ASN A 95 -7.62 -4.59 3.85
CA ASN A 95 -6.61 -5.61 4.09
C ASN A 95 -5.36 -4.94 4.66
N ILE A 96 -4.98 -5.34 5.87
CA ILE A 96 -3.76 -4.85 6.52
C ILE A 96 -2.71 -5.95 6.46
N VAL A 97 -1.54 -5.60 5.98
CA VAL A 97 -0.39 -6.50 5.89
C VAL A 97 0.65 -6.04 6.91
N ASP A 98 0.80 -6.81 7.99
CA ASP A 98 1.87 -6.63 8.96
C ASP A 98 3.13 -7.35 8.46
N THR A 99 4.26 -6.66 8.53
CA THR A 99 5.55 -7.20 8.08
C THR A 99 6.48 -7.42 9.28
N PRO A 100 7.35 -8.45 9.22
CA PRO A 100 8.38 -8.60 10.22
C PRO A 100 9.26 -7.35 10.24
N GLY A 101 9.65 -6.91 11.44
CA GLY A 101 10.55 -5.76 11.52
C GLY A 101 11.94 -6.13 11.04
N TYR A 102 12.57 -5.21 10.31
CA TYR A 102 13.96 -5.33 9.89
C TYR A 102 14.88 -4.58 10.86
N GLY A 103 16.19 -4.84 10.81
CA GLY A 103 17.17 -4.14 11.64
C GLY A 103 17.46 -4.79 13.00
N ASP A 104 16.95 -6.01 13.24
CA ASP A 104 17.23 -6.78 14.47
C ASP A 104 18.42 -7.73 14.31
N LEU A 105 18.75 -8.09 13.07
CA LEU A 105 19.83 -9.03 12.77
C LEU A 105 21.18 -8.31 12.75
N ILE A 106 22.27 -9.05 12.95
CA ILE A 106 23.63 -8.52 12.78
C ILE A 106 23.87 -8.17 11.31
N ASN A 107 23.46 -9.06 10.40
CA ASN A 107 23.43 -8.79 8.97
C ASN A 107 21.98 -8.51 8.52
N ASN A 108 21.73 -7.29 8.05
CA ASN A 108 20.43 -6.86 7.51
C ASN A 108 20.46 -6.65 5.99
N GLU A 109 21.48 -7.17 5.30
CA GLU A 109 21.49 -7.19 3.85
C GLU A 109 20.22 -7.86 3.31
N ARG A 110 19.61 -7.22 2.30
CA ARG A 110 18.40 -7.73 1.62
C ARG A 110 17.18 -7.93 2.52
N CYS A 111 17.11 -7.24 3.66
CA CYS A 111 15.92 -7.27 4.53
C CYS A 111 14.63 -6.79 3.84
N TRP A 112 14.73 -6.01 2.76
CA TRP A 112 13.60 -5.57 1.95
C TRP A 112 13.09 -6.63 0.96
N ASP A 113 13.88 -7.67 0.63
CA ASP A 113 13.53 -8.64 -0.40
C ASP A 113 12.21 -9.37 -0.14
N PRO A 114 11.91 -9.86 1.09
CA PRO A 114 10.62 -10.48 1.39
C PRO A 114 9.43 -9.53 1.18
N ILE A 115 9.60 -8.26 1.54
CA ILE A 115 8.55 -7.23 1.45
C ILE A 115 8.30 -6.87 -0.02
N VAL A 116 9.36 -6.59 -0.78
CA VAL A 116 9.29 -6.29 -2.21
C VAL A 116 8.73 -7.49 -2.98
N LYS A 117 9.16 -8.71 -2.64
CA LYS A 117 8.62 -9.94 -3.24
C LYS A 117 7.12 -10.04 -2.99
N TYR A 118 6.66 -9.82 -1.76
CA TYR A 118 5.24 -9.85 -1.45
C TYR A 118 4.43 -8.85 -2.29
N ILE A 119 4.89 -7.60 -2.42
CA ILE A 119 4.22 -6.57 -3.25
C ILE A 119 4.19 -7.00 -4.73
N LYS A 120 5.31 -7.48 -5.27
CA LYS A 120 5.40 -7.98 -6.65
C LYS A 120 4.51 -9.22 -6.89
N ASP A 121 4.39 -10.10 -5.90
CA ASP A 121 3.52 -11.26 -5.96
C ASP A 121 2.04 -10.84 -6.04
N GLN A 122 1.64 -9.77 -5.34
CA GLN A 122 0.29 -9.20 -5.47
C GLN A 122 0.04 -8.60 -6.86
N HIS A 123 0.97 -7.81 -7.40
CA HIS A 123 0.85 -7.32 -8.78
C HIS A 123 0.80 -8.45 -9.81
N SER A 124 1.63 -9.49 -9.63
CA SER A 124 1.65 -10.68 -10.48
C SER A 124 0.34 -11.45 -10.40
N ALA A 125 -0.22 -11.62 -9.20
CA ALA A 125 -1.50 -12.29 -9.01
C ALA A 125 -2.63 -11.53 -9.70
N TYR A 126 -2.63 -10.21 -9.62
CA TYR A 126 -3.60 -9.36 -10.32
C TYR A 126 -3.43 -9.48 -11.85
N LEU A 127 -2.21 -9.38 -12.37
CA LEU A 127 -1.91 -9.52 -13.80
C LEU A 127 -2.34 -10.88 -14.37
N ARG A 128 -2.08 -11.98 -13.64
CA ARG A 128 -2.51 -13.32 -14.07
C ARG A 128 -4.03 -13.40 -14.26
N LYS A 129 -4.78 -12.80 -13.34
CA LYS A 129 -6.25 -12.75 -13.44
C LYS A 129 -6.71 -11.81 -14.55
N GLU A 130 -6.00 -10.71 -14.80
CA GLU A 130 -6.28 -9.80 -15.93
C GLU A 130 -6.08 -10.49 -17.29
N LEU A 131 -5.03 -11.30 -17.43
CA LEU A 131 -4.69 -12.01 -18.67
C LEU A 131 -5.58 -13.24 -18.96
N THR A 132 -6.39 -13.69 -17.99
CA THR A 132 -7.24 -14.86 -18.15
C THR A 132 -8.44 -14.55 -19.05
N ALA A 133 -8.68 -15.38 -20.07
CA ALA A 133 -9.73 -15.16 -21.07
C ALA A 133 -11.17 -15.15 -20.47
N GLN A 134 -11.43 -16.00 -19.48
CA GLN A 134 -12.67 -15.99 -18.71
C GLN A 134 -12.51 -15.15 -17.45
N ARG A 135 -12.55 -13.82 -17.61
CA ARG A 135 -12.45 -12.89 -16.48
C ARG A 135 -13.76 -12.85 -15.67
N GLU A 136 -13.64 -12.93 -14.35
CA GLU A 136 -14.73 -12.56 -13.46
C GLU A 136 -15.10 -11.08 -13.68
N ARG A 137 -16.39 -10.75 -13.63
CA ARG A 137 -16.85 -9.34 -13.76
C ARG A 137 -16.29 -8.42 -12.67
N TYR A 138 -15.92 -8.99 -11.53
CA TYR A 138 -15.44 -8.25 -10.36
C TYR A 138 -14.16 -8.88 -9.82
N LEU A 139 -13.03 -8.36 -10.29
CA LEU A 139 -11.73 -8.77 -9.79
C LEU A 139 -11.53 -8.22 -8.38
N GLN A 140 -11.18 -9.10 -7.43
CA GLN A 140 -10.69 -8.67 -6.12
C GLN A 140 -9.27 -8.15 -6.25
N ASP A 141 -9.06 -6.92 -5.80
CA ASP A 141 -7.77 -6.24 -5.84
C ASP A 141 -6.99 -6.56 -4.56
N THR A 142 -5.88 -7.27 -4.73
CA THR A 142 -4.96 -7.61 -3.64
C THR A 142 -3.68 -6.78 -3.68
N ARG A 143 -3.55 -5.85 -4.64
CA ARG A 143 -2.38 -4.98 -4.79
C ARG A 143 -2.27 -4.04 -3.59
N ILE A 144 -1.07 -3.77 -3.13
CA ILE A 144 -0.87 -2.86 -1.99
C ILE A 144 -1.01 -1.42 -2.47
N HIS A 145 -1.97 -0.69 -1.87
CA HIS A 145 -2.26 0.69 -2.24
C HIS A 145 -1.41 1.71 -1.48
N CYS A 146 -1.05 1.39 -0.24
CA CYS A 146 -0.28 2.27 0.63
C CYS A 146 0.72 1.49 1.48
N CYS A 147 1.95 1.98 1.56
CA CYS A 147 2.99 1.52 2.46
C CYS A 147 3.24 2.57 3.55
N LEU A 148 2.78 2.28 4.76
CA LEU A 148 3.13 3.06 5.94
C LEU A 148 4.53 2.70 6.38
N PHE A 149 5.47 3.62 6.20
CA PHE A 149 6.87 3.42 6.54
C PHE A 149 7.20 4.07 7.89
N PHE A 150 7.44 3.23 8.90
CA PHE A 150 7.66 3.65 10.28
C PHE A 150 9.14 3.99 10.49
N ILE A 151 9.40 5.25 10.79
CA ILE A 151 10.70 5.81 11.10
C ILE A 151 10.87 5.85 12.62
N GLN A 152 12.02 5.39 13.11
CA GLN A 152 12.35 5.47 14.53
C GLN A 152 12.51 6.94 14.96
N PRO A 153 11.96 7.35 16.12
CA PRO A 153 12.15 8.69 16.66
C PRO A 153 13.56 8.82 17.28
N SER A 154 14.60 8.86 16.43
CA SER A 154 15.99 9.02 16.88
C SER A 154 16.32 10.48 17.22
N GLY A 155 15.57 11.43 16.68
CA GLY A 155 15.88 12.86 16.77
C GLY A 155 17.10 13.26 15.94
N HIS A 156 17.64 12.38 15.08
CA HIS A 156 18.81 12.61 14.23
C HIS A 156 18.45 12.56 12.74
N ALA A 157 19.14 11.70 11.99
CA ALA A 157 19.01 11.42 10.56
C ALA A 157 18.27 10.10 10.34
N LEU A 158 17.78 9.86 9.11
CA LEU A 158 17.34 8.54 8.67
C LEU A 158 18.51 7.57 8.73
N LYS A 159 18.23 6.34 9.14
CA LYS A 159 19.26 5.32 9.14
C LYS A 159 19.61 4.94 7.69
N PRO A 160 20.87 4.61 7.39
CA PRO A 160 21.26 4.13 6.06
C PRO A 160 20.44 2.94 5.57
N ILE A 161 20.05 2.03 6.49
CA ILE A 161 19.16 0.91 6.18
C ILE A 161 17.78 1.37 5.70
N ASP A 162 17.19 2.38 6.36
CA ASP A 162 15.89 2.91 5.98
C ASP A 162 15.94 3.55 4.60
N ILE A 163 17.01 4.28 4.28
CA ILE A 163 17.22 4.88 2.96
C ILE A 163 17.25 3.81 1.86
N VAL A 164 17.96 2.69 2.08
CA VAL A 164 18.02 1.60 1.10
C VAL A 164 16.65 0.94 0.93
N VAL A 165 15.94 0.66 2.03
CA VAL A 165 14.60 0.05 1.98
C VAL A 165 13.61 0.98 1.27
N LEU A 166 13.61 2.27 1.61
CA LEU A 166 12.76 3.30 0.98
C LEU A 166 12.97 3.37 -0.52
N LYS A 167 14.24 3.40 -0.99
CA LYS A 167 14.57 3.40 -2.42
C LYS A 167 14.01 2.20 -3.17
N LYS A 168 13.98 1.02 -2.52
CA LYS A 168 13.47 -0.22 -3.13
C LYS A 168 11.96 -0.29 -3.11
N LEU A 169 11.30 0.23 -2.08
CA LEU A 169 9.85 0.22 -1.97
C LEU A 169 9.18 1.28 -2.84
N SER A 170 9.74 2.48 -2.94
CA SER A 170 9.16 3.59 -3.70
C SER A 170 8.98 3.32 -5.20
N GLU A 171 9.63 2.28 -5.74
CA GLU A 171 9.46 1.85 -7.14
C GLU A 171 8.15 1.07 -7.37
N PHE A 172 7.58 0.45 -6.33
CA PHE A 172 6.47 -0.50 -6.47
C PHE A 172 5.22 -0.12 -5.67
N VAL A 173 5.31 0.83 -4.74
CA VAL A 173 4.18 1.20 -3.88
C VAL A 173 4.25 2.66 -3.46
N ASN A 174 3.10 3.26 -3.16
CA ASN A 174 2.99 4.57 -2.53
C ASN A 174 3.54 4.51 -1.11
N VAL A 175 4.62 5.23 -0.84
CA VAL A 175 5.25 5.26 0.49
C VAL A 175 4.84 6.51 1.25
N VAL A 176 4.29 6.32 2.45
CA VAL A 176 3.90 7.37 3.38
C VAL A 176 4.76 7.26 4.63
N PRO A 177 5.69 8.20 4.87
CA PRO A 177 6.58 8.16 6.02
C PRO A 177 5.86 8.60 7.30
N VAL A 178 6.06 7.84 8.38
CA VAL A 178 5.43 8.04 9.68
C VAL A 178 6.50 7.94 10.77
N ILE A 179 6.65 8.98 11.58
CA ILE A 179 7.48 8.93 12.78
C ILE A 179 6.70 8.19 13.87
N ALA A 180 7.23 7.03 14.26
CA ALA A 180 6.64 6.19 15.28
C ALA A 180 6.92 6.73 16.69
N LYS A 181 6.06 6.41 17.67
CA LYS A 181 6.24 6.76 19.10
C LYS A 181 6.67 8.21 19.30
N SER A 182 5.98 9.14 18.64
CA SER A 182 6.33 10.56 18.66
C SER A 182 6.24 11.19 20.05
N ASP A 183 5.59 10.50 21.01
CA ASP A 183 5.60 10.83 22.44
C ASP A 183 6.99 10.74 23.10
N SER A 184 7.99 10.19 22.40
CA SER A 184 9.37 10.14 22.85
C SER A 184 10.16 11.41 22.53
N LEU A 185 9.62 12.32 21.71
CA LEU A 185 10.25 13.56 21.29
C LEU A 185 9.48 14.76 21.84
N THR A 186 10.20 15.81 22.22
CA THR A 186 9.58 17.11 22.51
C THR A 186 9.04 17.76 21.24
N LEU A 187 8.19 18.79 21.36
CA LEU A 187 7.62 19.49 20.20
C LEU A 187 8.72 20.13 19.32
N GLU A 188 9.76 20.67 19.94
CA GLU A 188 10.91 21.27 19.24
C GLU A 188 11.73 20.20 18.51
N GLU A 189 12.05 19.10 19.18
CA GLU A 189 12.77 17.97 18.57
C GLU A 189 11.97 17.34 17.43
N ARG A 190 10.65 17.22 17.57
CA ARG A 190 9.74 16.71 16.54
C ARG A 190 9.79 17.60 15.30
N ALA A 191 9.69 18.92 15.46
CA ALA A 191 9.76 19.86 14.35
C ALA A 191 11.12 19.79 13.64
N ALA A 192 12.21 19.83 14.41
CA ALA A 192 13.56 19.73 13.86
C ALA A 192 13.82 18.38 13.15
N PHE A 193 13.29 17.28 13.69
CA PHE A 193 13.43 15.95 13.09
C PHE A 193 12.64 15.81 11.79
N LYS A 194 11.42 16.39 11.72
CA LYS A 194 10.62 16.42 10.49
C LYS A 194 11.32 17.17 9.37
N GLU A 195 11.92 18.32 9.67
CA GLU A 195 12.68 19.10 8.69
C GLU A 195 13.84 18.29 8.12
N ARG A 196 14.66 17.69 9.00
CA ARG A 196 15.79 16.87 8.58
C ARG A 196 15.38 15.66 7.74
N ILE A 197 14.28 15.00 8.08
CA ILE A 197 13.76 13.90 7.25
C ILE A 197 13.38 14.43 5.86
N ARG A 198 12.71 15.59 5.75
CA ARG A 198 12.36 16.17 4.45
C ARG A 198 13.61 16.52 3.62
N GLU A 199 14.63 17.11 4.24
CA GLU A 199 15.91 17.39 3.61
C GLU A 199 16.59 16.12 3.09
N GLU A 200 16.59 15.03 3.86
CA GLU A 200 17.19 13.76 3.45
C GLU A 200 16.43 13.06 2.33
N PHE A 201 15.10 13.13 2.34
CA PHE A 201 14.28 12.62 1.24
C PHE A 201 14.62 13.38 -0.06
N ALA A 202 14.76 14.70 0.01
CA ALA A 202 15.19 15.50 -1.13
C ALA A 202 16.62 15.17 -1.58
N PHE A 203 17.57 15.09 -0.64
CA PHE A 203 18.98 14.78 -0.92
C PHE A 203 19.16 13.41 -1.59
N HIS A 204 18.40 12.41 -1.15
CA HIS A 204 18.46 11.05 -1.70
C HIS A 204 17.51 10.80 -2.88
N ASN A 205 16.79 11.81 -3.34
CA ASN A 205 15.78 11.73 -4.40
C ASN A 205 14.72 10.64 -4.12
N LEU A 206 14.28 10.55 -2.87
CA LEU A 206 13.24 9.62 -2.44
C LEU A 206 11.87 10.23 -2.70
N ARG A 207 11.01 9.48 -3.40
CA ARG A 207 9.63 9.91 -3.67
C ARG A 207 8.72 9.44 -2.54
N MET A 208 8.19 10.38 -1.77
CA MET A 208 7.08 10.13 -0.84
C MET A 208 5.76 10.57 -1.48
N TYR A 209 4.68 9.89 -1.14
CA TYR A 209 3.34 10.29 -1.55
C TYR A 209 2.84 11.42 -0.63
N PRO A 210 2.07 12.42 -1.12
CA PRO A 210 1.50 12.57 -2.47
C PRO A 210 2.48 13.05 -3.54
N TYR A 211 2.33 12.55 -4.76
CA TYR A 211 3.17 12.92 -5.90
C TYR A 211 2.63 14.16 -6.61
N ASP A 212 3.53 14.97 -7.18
CA ASP A 212 3.12 16.06 -8.06
C ASP A 212 2.61 15.49 -9.39
N ASN A 213 1.44 15.95 -9.83
CA ASN A 213 0.84 15.63 -11.10
C ASN A 213 0.30 16.91 -11.73
N GLU A 214 0.59 17.10 -13.02
CA GLU A 214 0.19 18.29 -13.78
C GLU A 214 -1.30 18.30 -14.11
N GLU A 215 -1.97 17.15 -14.01
CA GLU A 215 -3.41 16.99 -14.26
C GLU A 215 -4.29 17.34 -13.05
N HIS A 216 -3.69 17.55 -11.87
CA HIS A 216 -4.44 17.90 -10.67
C HIS A 216 -5.06 19.29 -10.76
N ASP A 217 -6.28 19.42 -10.26
CA ASP A 217 -6.92 20.72 -10.17
C ASP A 217 -6.34 21.57 -9.02
N GLN A 218 -6.74 22.85 -8.96
CA GLN A 218 -6.19 23.78 -7.97
C GLN A 218 -6.55 23.37 -6.52
N GLU A 219 -7.67 22.69 -6.31
CA GLU A 219 -8.10 22.22 -4.99
C GLU A 219 -7.26 21.01 -4.55
N GLU A 220 -7.01 20.06 -5.44
CA GLU A 220 -6.14 18.90 -5.23
C GLU A 220 -4.69 19.31 -4.98
N ILE A 221 -4.18 20.29 -5.72
CA ILE A 221 -2.82 20.84 -5.49
C ILE A 221 -2.72 21.43 -4.09
N ALA A 222 -3.68 22.28 -3.70
CA ALA A 222 -3.68 22.90 -2.37
C ALA A 222 -3.80 21.84 -1.25
N MET A 223 -4.62 20.80 -1.46
CA MET A 223 -4.75 19.69 -0.52
C MET A 223 -3.43 18.92 -0.40
N ASN A 224 -2.78 18.59 -1.52
CA ASN A 224 -1.50 17.89 -1.53
C ASN A 224 -0.38 18.70 -0.87
N GLU A 225 -0.30 20.01 -1.12
CA GLU A 225 0.66 20.90 -0.47
C GLU A 225 0.46 20.94 1.05
N SER A 226 -0.80 20.99 1.52
CA SER A 226 -1.10 20.98 2.94
C SER A 226 -0.61 19.71 3.63
N ILE A 227 -0.75 18.54 2.98
CA ILE A 227 -0.28 17.27 3.50
C ILE A 227 1.25 17.18 3.45
N LYS A 228 1.88 17.65 2.36
CA LYS A 228 3.35 17.69 2.24
C LYS A 228 4.00 18.49 3.36
N GLY A 229 3.38 19.59 3.81
CA GLY A 229 3.85 20.36 4.96
C GLY A 229 3.81 19.59 6.29
N ILE A 230 2.85 18.69 6.44
CA ILE A 230 2.67 17.86 7.65
C ILE A 230 3.55 16.61 7.61
N LEU A 231 3.97 16.11 6.43
CA LEU A 231 4.82 14.94 6.34
C LEU A 231 6.23 15.18 6.92
N PRO A 232 6.86 14.16 7.52
CA PRO A 232 6.29 12.87 7.92
C PRO A 232 5.35 12.98 9.13
N PHE A 233 4.29 12.17 9.19
CA PHE A 233 3.31 12.20 10.29
C PHE A 233 3.92 11.71 11.60
N ALA A 234 3.86 12.52 12.65
CA ALA A 234 4.32 12.15 13.98
C ALA A 234 3.18 11.57 14.83
N VAL A 235 3.17 10.24 14.98
CA VAL A 235 2.02 9.52 15.54
C VAL A 235 2.32 8.75 16.82
N VAL A 236 1.27 8.61 17.61
CA VAL A 236 1.24 7.78 18.82
C VAL A 236 0.13 6.74 18.65
N GLY A 237 0.46 5.47 18.85
CA GLY A 237 -0.53 4.39 18.87
C GLY A 237 -0.92 4.01 20.30
N SER A 238 -2.23 3.77 20.52
CA SER A 238 -2.74 3.19 21.76
C SER A 238 -3.98 2.33 21.51
N GLU A 239 -3.99 1.14 22.12
CA GLU A 239 -5.16 0.26 22.21
C GLU A 239 -5.96 0.47 23.49
N LYS A 240 -5.36 1.14 24.49
CA LYS A 240 -6.01 1.38 25.77
C LYS A 240 -6.94 2.60 25.65
N THR A 241 -8.18 2.41 26.10
CA THR A 241 -9.13 3.49 26.32
C THR A 241 -8.97 4.03 27.73
N ILE A 242 -8.92 5.35 27.84
CA ILE A 242 -8.78 6.09 29.09
C ILE A 242 -9.86 7.17 29.16
N VAL A 243 -10.24 7.56 30.38
CA VAL A 243 -11.24 8.61 30.57
C VAL A 243 -10.51 9.95 30.76
N VAL A 244 -10.72 10.88 29.83
CA VAL A 244 -10.22 12.25 29.92
C VAL A 244 -11.43 13.19 29.85
N ASN A 245 -11.61 14.04 30.86
CA ASN A 245 -12.73 14.99 30.93
C ASN A 245 -14.12 14.32 30.75
N GLY A 246 -14.29 13.12 31.33
CA GLY A 246 -15.54 12.34 31.25
C GLY A 246 -15.80 11.63 29.92
N LYS A 247 -14.93 11.79 28.91
CA LYS A 247 -15.02 11.07 27.63
C LYS A 247 -14.02 9.92 27.59
N GLN A 248 -14.47 8.75 27.10
CA GLN A 248 -13.56 7.66 26.78
C GLN A 248 -12.83 7.98 25.48
N VAL A 249 -11.52 8.13 25.57
CA VAL A 249 -10.64 8.41 24.43
C VAL A 249 -9.51 7.38 24.40
N ARG A 250 -8.96 7.12 23.23
CA ARG A 250 -7.77 6.28 23.11
C ARG A 250 -6.56 7.07 23.53
N GLY A 251 -5.77 6.52 24.43
CA GLY A 251 -4.61 7.26 24.93
C GLY A 251 -3.59 6.41 25.66
N ARG A 252 -2.39 6.96 25.80
CA ARG A 252 -1.31 6.37 26.60
C ARG A 252 -1.23 7.10 27.93
N GLN A 253 -1.21 6.35 29.01
CA GLN A 253 -0.96 6.89 30.35
C GLN A 253 0.50 6.66 30.72
N ASN A 254 1.22 7.77 30.91
CA ASN A 254 2.60 7.78 31.40
C ASN A 254 2.63 8.30 32.84
N ARG A 255 3.79 8.21 33.50
CA ARG A 255 3.94 8.71 34.89
C ARG A 255 3.70 10.22 35.02
N TRP A 256 3.98 10.97 33.95
CA TRP A 256 3.92 12.44 33.94
C TRP A 256 2.60 12.99 33.38
N GLY A 257 1.71 12.14 32.88
CA GLY A 257 0.47 12.60 32.29
C GLY A 257 -0.15 11.61 31.31
N VAL A 258 -1.17 12.10 30.64
CA VAL A 258 -2.02 11.33 29.74
C VAL A 258 -1.94 11.90 28.33
N ILE A 259 -1.62 11.04 27.37
CA ILE A 259 -1.54 11.39 25.96
C ILE A 259 -2.82 10.89 25.28
N ASN A 260 -3.71 11.82 24.95
CA ASN A 260 -4.86 11.53 24.09
C ASN A 260 -4.38 11.44 22.63
N VAL A 261 -4.59 10.27 22.00
CA VAL A 261 -4.18 10.00 20.62
C VAL A 261 -5.07 10.72 19.59
N GLU A 262 -6.30 11.02 19.96
CA GLU A 262 -7.24 11.75 19.09
C GLU A 262 -7.14 13.29 19.26
N ASP A 263 -6.21 13.77 20.09
CA ASP A 263 -5.96 15.20 20.27
C ASP A 263 -4.84 15.66 19.33
N GLU A 264 -5.16 16.60 18.45
CA GLU A 264 -4.24 17.17 17.46
C GLU A 264 -3.08 17.94 18.10
N ASN A 265 -3.25 18.42 19.34
CA ASN A 265 -2.18 19.07 20.10
C ASN A 265 -1.15 18.07 20.63
N HIS A 266 -1.53 16.81 20.82
CA HIS A 266 -0.66 15.78 21.35
C HIS A 266 0.07 15.01 20.24
N CYS A 267 -0.63 14.64 19.17
CA CYS A 267 -0.02 13.93 18.05
C CYS A 267 -0.79 14.12 16.75
N GLU A 268 -0.13 13.79 15.64
CA GLU A 268 -0.66 13.98 14.28
C GLU A 268 -1.45 12.76 13.79
N PHE A 269 -1.91 11.90 14.70
CA PHE A 269 -2.64 10.68 14.36
C PHE A 269 -3.96 10.97 13.63
N VAL A 270 -4.68 12.01 14.03
CA VAL A 270 -5.95 12.41 13.39
C VAL A 270 -5.71 12.78 11.92
N TYR A 271 -4.61 13.48 11.63
CA TYR A 271 -4.21 13.80 10.26
C TYR A 271 -3.91 12.54 9.45
N LEU A 272 -3.14 11.59 9.99
CA LEU A 272 -2.87 10.31 9.32
C LEU A 272 -4.17 9.52 9.04
N ARG A 273 -5.08 9.45 10.03
CA ARG A 273 -6.36 8.75 9.87
C ARG A 273 -7.20 9.39 8.77
N ASN A 274 -7.37 10.71 8.81
CA ASN A 274 -8.16 11.44 7.82
C ASN A 274 -7.54 11.33 6.42
N PHE A 275 -6.21 11.38 6.34
CA PHE A 275 -5.46 11.18 5.12
C PHE A 275 -5.74 9.81 4.48
N LEU A 276 -5.64 8.71 5.26
CA LEU A 276 -5.84 7.35 4.76
C LEU A 276 -7.30 6.98 4.47
N THR A 277 -8.26 7.58 5.17
CA THR A 277 -9.67 7.13 5.15
C THR A 277 -10.63 8.10 4.47
N ARG A 278 -10.32 9.41 4.45
CA ARG A 278 -11.25 10.45 4.00
C ARG A 278 -10.79 11.13 2.72
N THR A 279 -9.52 11.56 2.66
CA THR A 279 -9.06 12.44 1.58
C THR A 279 -8.32 11.70 0.47
N HIS A 280 -7.34 10.87 0.79
CA HIS A 280 -6.42 10.31 -0.22
C HIS A 280 -6.64 8.81 -0.50
N LEU A 281 -7.69 8.20 0.07
CA LEU A 281 -7.94 6.76 -0.11
C LEU A 281 -8.07 6.38 -1.59
N GLN A 282 -8.89 7.13 -2.33
CA GLN A 282 -9.15 6.85 -3.73
C GLN A 282 -7.92 7.16 -4.59
N ASP A 283 -7.26 8.28 -4.35
CA ASP A 283 -6.05 8.66 -5.10
C ASP A 283 -4.89 7.66 -4.88
N LEU A 284 -4.72 7.13 -3.66
CA LEU A 284 -3.76 6.05 -3.40
C LEU A 284 -4.06 4.80 -4.26
N ILE A 285 -5.33 4.42 -4.41
CA ILE A 285 -5.74 3.30 -5.25
C ILE A 285 -5.45 3.59 -6.72
N GLU A 286 -5.79 4.80 -7.19
CA GLU A 286 -5.61 5.22 -8.58
C GLU A 286 -4.13 5.30 -8.95
N THR A 287 -3.32 5.95 -8.12
CA THR A 287 -1.87 6.02 -8.26
C THR A 287 -1.24 4.63 -8.30
N THR A 288 -1.69 3.69 -7.44
CA THR A 288 -1.22 2.29 -7.52
C THR A 288 -1.60 1.64 -8.84
N SER A 289 -2.79 1.88 -9.35
CA SER A 289 -3.24 1.26 -10.60
C SER A 289 -2.57 1.85 -11.83
N GLN A 290 -2.45 3.17 -11.92
CA GLN A 290 -2.01 3.89 -13.11
C GLN A 290 -0.48 4.02 -13.21
N ILE A 291 0.21 4.12 -12.07
CA ILE A 291 1.66 4.32 -12.03
C ILE A 291 2.38 3.02 -11.71
N HIS A 292 2.19 2.52 -10.48
CA HIS A 292 2.97 1.38 -9.98
C HIS A 292 2.66 0.08 -10.71
N TYR A 293 1.36 -0.22 -10.87
CA TYR A 293 0.92 -1.43 -11.55
C TYR A 293 1.19 -1.39 -13.06
N GLU A 294 0.90 -0.29 -13.75
CA GLU A 294 1.20 -0.19 -15.20
C GLU A 294 2.70 -0.26 -15.47
N SER A 295 3.54 0.36 -14.64
CA SER A 295 5.01 0.24 -14.75
C SER A 295 5.46 -1.22 -14.58
N PHE A 296 4.91 -1.93 -13.58
CA PHE A 296 5.16 -3.36 -13.40
C PHE A 296 4.67 -4.21 -14.59
N ARG A 297 3.45 -3.94 -15.06
CA ARG A 297 2.82 -4.65 -16.19
C ARG A 297 3.60 -4.46 -17.47
N ALA A 298 4.02 -3.24 -17.79
CA ALA A 298 4.85 -2.94 -18.96
C ALA A 298 6.17 -3.72 -18.93
N LYS A 299 6.88 -3.71 -17.79
CA LYS A 299 8.12 -4.50 -17.60
C LYS A 299 7.86 -6.01 -17.81
N GLN A 300 6.78 -6.55 -17.25
CA GLN A 300 6.46 -7.97 -17.33
C GLN A 300 6.06 -8.40 -18.76
N LEU A 301 5.28 -7.59 -19.47
CA LEU A 301 4.87 -7.86 -20.85
C LEU A 301 6.05 -7.79 -21.83
N LEU A 302 6.99 -6.86 -21.63
CA LEU A 302 8.23 -6.80 -22.39
C LEU A 302 9.08 -8.06 -22.19
N ALA A 303 9.25 -8.50 -20.95
CA ALA A 303 9.98 -9.74 -20.64
C ALA A 303 9.31 -10.99 -21.24
N LEU A 304 7.98 -11.04 -21.28
CA LEU A 304 7.23 -12.13 -21.94
C LEU A 304 7.42 -12.12 -23.47
N LYS A 305 7.49 -10.94 -24.08
CA LYS A 305 7.77 -10.80 -25.51
C LYS A 305 9.19 -11.24 -25.85
N GLU A 306 10.18 -10.85 -25.05
CA GLU A 306 11.58 -11.22 -25.24
C GLU A 306 11.82 -12.73 -25.07
N SER A 307 11.23 -13.35 -24.03
CA SER A 307 11.30 -14.80 -23.84
C SER A 307 10.64 -15.57 -24.98
N SER A 308 9.55 -15.06 -25.54
CA SER A 308 8.91 -15.63 -26.73
C SER A 308 9.75 -15.45 -28.00
N ALA A 309 10.55 -14.39 -28.09
CA ALA A 309 11.44 -14.12 -29.23
C ALA A 309 12.73 -14.96 -29.19
N VAL A 310 13.31 -15.18 -27.99
CA VAL A 310 14.53 -16.00 -27.81
C VAL A 310 14.23 -17.51 -27.89
N GLY A 311 12.99 -17.93 -27.62
CA GLY A 311 12.53 -19.31 -27.82
C GLY A 311 12.37 -19.76 -29.28
N GLY A 312 12.63 -18.88 -30.26
CA GLY A 312 12.51 -19.17 -31.69
C GLY A 312 13.57 -20.13 -32.27
N HIS A 313 14.54 -20.62 -31.48
CA HIS A 313 15.60 -21.53 -31.93
C HIS A 313 15.76 -22.84 -31.15
N SER A 314 14.77 -23.23 -30.35
CA SER A 314 14.74 -24.59 -29.79
C SER A 314 13.34 -25.20 -29.87
N SER A 315 13.22 -26.17 -30.78
CA SER A 315 12.20 -27.23 -30.88
C SER A 315 10.75 -26.83 -30.59
N ARG A 316 9.95 -26.75 -31.67
CA ARG A 316 8.48 -26.82 -31.60
C ARG A 316 8.05 -28.01 -30.74
N PRO A 317 7.10 -27.85 -29.80
CA PRO A 317 6.54 -29.00 -29.12
C PRO A 317 5.77 -29.84 -30.14
N ILE A 318 6.19 -31.09 -30.30
CA ILE A 318 5.49 -32.09 -31.11
C ILE A 318 4.12 -32.28 -30.45
N SER A 319 3.06 -32.06 -31.20
CA SER A 319 1.69 -32.30 -30.73
C SER A 319 1.54 -33.79 -30.37
N PRO A 320 0.83 -34.17 -29.31
CA PRO A 320 0.64 -35.58 -28.92
C PRO A 320 -0.05 -36.44 -30.02
N ALA A 321 -0.63 -35.80 -31.04
CA ALA A 321 -1.12 -36.46 -32.25
C ALA A 321 0.00 -36.91 -33.21
N ALA A 322 1.08 -36.13 -33.34
CA ALA A 322 2.21 -36.42 -34.21
C ALA A 322 3.12 -37.53 -33.64
N GLU A 323 3.22 -37.64 -32.31
CA GLU A 323 3.95 -38.72 -31.63
C GLU A 323 3.29 -40.10 -31.84
N ARG A 324 1.95 -40.14 -31.95
CA ARG A 324 1.20 -41.38 -32.24
C ARG A 324 1.36 -41.86 -33.68
N GLU A 325 1.56 -40.98 -34.64
CA GLU A 325 1.80 -41.37 -36.04
C GLU A 325 3.22 -41.89 -36.26
N LEU A 326 4.22 -41.29 -35.60
CA LEU A 326 5.62 -41.77 -35.64
C LEU A 326 5.78 -43.17 -35.05
N SER A 327 5.08 -43.48 -33.94
CA SER A 327 5.07 -44.83 -33.37
C SER A 327 4.39 -45.86 -34.27
N ARG A 328 3.33 -45.48 -35.00
CA ARG A 328 2.65 -46.38 -35.95
C ARG A 328 3.47 -46.67 -37.21
N ASN A 329 4.24 -45.71 -37.71
CA ASN A 329 5.11 -45.93 -38.87
C ASN A 329 6.37 -46.74 -38.53
N SER A 330 6.90 -46.61 -37.32
CA SER A 330 8.05 -47.42 -36.87
C SER A 330 7.72 -48.91 -36.78
N GLN A 331 6.51 -49.28 -36.34
CA GLN A 331 6.06 -50.68 -36.27
C GLN A 331 5.79 -51.32 -37.64
N ARG A 332 5.56 -50.53 -38.70
CA ARG A 332 5.37 -51.06 -40.06
C ARG A 332 6.69 -51.39 -40.78
N MET A 333 7.79 -50.74 -40.41
CA MET A 333 9.09 -50.99 -41.04
C MET A 333 9.82 -52.21 -40.50
N THR A 334 9.45 -52.74 -39.32
CA THR A 334 10.09 -53.92 -38.73
C THR A 334 9.48 -55.26 -39.16
N MET A 335 8.42 -55.26 -39.98
CA MET A 335 7.72 -56.49 -40.40
C MET A 335 7.95 -56.94 -41.86
N ASN A 336 8.74 -56.22 -42.65
CA ASN A 336 9.04 -56.58 -44.05
C ASN A 336 10.54 -56.81 -44.28
N GLY A 337 11.15 -57.63 -43.43
CA GLY A 337 12.53 -58.06 -43.58
C GLY A 337 12.68 -59.55 -43.29
N TYR A 338 12.21 -60.39 -44.21
CA TYR A 338 12.71 -61.74 -44.49
C TYR A 338 12.41 -62.09 -45.94
#